data_AF-A0A2P6ARW7-F1
#
_entry.id   AF-A0A2P6ARW7-F1
#
_cell.length_a   1.000
_cell.length_b   1.000
_cell.length_c   1.000
_cell.angle_alpha   90.00
_cell.angle_beta   90.00
_cell.angle_gamma   90.00
#
_symmetry.space_group_name_H-M   'P 1'
#
loop_
_entity.id
_entity.type
_entity.pdbx_description
1 polymer ?
#
loop_
_entity_poly.entity_id
_entity_poly.type
_entity_poly.pdbx_seq_one_letter_code
_entity_poly.pdbx_strand_id
1 'polypeptide(L)'
;MRWRWRATGGERATRPAEPGPGAMTEQPWQHWRTPEVRDLCWAIASPPLLPETVAPAGVRWLTSGDSARHFTASADWLAALDRDPAPLLAHLAHEHDHRLGSHFESLLAFWLAWPDNPCHRLLARNVAIRRDGRTLGELDFLVEDRRHGGIEHWEVAVKFY
;
A
#
# COMPACT_ATOMS: atom_id res chain seq x y z
N MET A 1 -13.22 -29.34 7.42
CA MET A 1 -14.64 -28.95 7.54
C MET A 1 -15.03 -28.20 6.27
N ARG A 2 -16.12 -28.62 5.62
CA ARG A 2 -16.47 -28.24 4.25
C ARG A 2 -17.98 -27.97 4.25
N TRP A 3 -18.40 -26.72 4.08
CA TRP A 3 -19.83 -26.39 4.06
C TRP A 3 -20.39 -26.65 2.66
N ARG A 4 -21.43 -27.49 2.58
CA ARG A 4 -22.27 -27.68 1.39
C ARG A 4 -23.64 -27.06 1.69
N TRP A 5 -24.12 -26.18 0.82
CA TRP A 5 -25.51 -25.74 0.85
C TRP A 5 -26.34 -26.57 -0.15
N ARG A 6 -27.49 -27.10 0.27
CA ARG A 6 -28.48 -27.74 -0.61
C ARG A 6 -29.60 -26.73 -0.88
N ALA A 7 -29.92 -26.52 -2.15
CA ALA A 7 -31.12 -25.81 -2.56
C ALA A 7 -32.30 -26.80 -2.63
N THR A 8 -33.38 -26.55 -1.90
CA THR A 8 -34.71 -27.10 -2.20
C THR A 8 -35.46 -26.08 -3.03
N GLY A 9 -36.01 -26.52 -4.15
CA GLY A 9 -36.42 -25.67 -5.26
C GLY A 9 -37.73 -24.89 -5.07
N GLY A 10 -37.89 -23.92 -5.97
CA GLY A 10 -39.18 -23.60 -6.59
C GLY A 10 -39.96 -22.41 -6.04
N GLU A 11 -39.53 -21.18 -6.36
CA GLU A 11 -40.40 -20.13 -6.91
C GLU A 11 -39.56 -18.92 -7.36
N ARG A 12 -39.82 -18.42 -8.57
CA ARG A 12 -39.12 -17.26 -9.14
C ARG A 12 -39.62 -15.99 -8.46
N ALA A 13 -38.85 -15.47 -7.52
CA ALA A 13 -38.92 -14.06 -7.14
C ALA A 13 -37.73 -13.34 -7.78
N THR A 14 -38.00 -12.48 -8.75
CA THR A 14 -37.03 -11.49 -9.23
C THR A 14 -36.68 -10.58 -8.07
N ARG A 15 -35.51 -10.80 -7.46
CA ARG A 15 -34.92 -9.87 -6.50
C ARG A 15 -34.52 -8.61 -7.26
N PRO A 16 -34.93 -7.40 -6.85
CA PRO A 16 -34.30 -6.19 -7.35
C PRO A 16 -32.83 -6.23 -6.95
N ALA A 17 -31.95 -5.89 -7.89
CA ALA A 17 -30.53 -5.73 -7.62
C ALA A 17 -30.34 -4.61 -6.60
N GLU A 18 -29.98 -4.96 -5.36
CA GLU A 18 -29.42 -4.00 -4.43
C GLU A 18 -27.98 -3.72 -4.87
N PRO A 19 -27.60 -2.47 -5.18
CA PRO A 19 -26.21 -2.12 -5.36
C PRO A 19 -25.53 -2.16 -3.99
N GLY A 20 -24.66 -3.16 -3.79
CA GLY A 20 -23.72 -3.17 -2.66
C GLY A 20 -22.80 -1.93 -2.72
N PRO A 21 -22.22 -1.51 -1.58
CA PRO A 21 -21.49 -0.25 -1.51
C PRO A 21 -20.24 -0.32 -2.40
N GLY A 22 -20.27 0.43 -3.50
CA GLY A 22 -19.10 0.88 -4.27
C GLY A 22 -18.31 -0.22 -4.98
N ALA A 23 -18.88 -0.83 -6.01
CA ALA A 23 -18.05 -1.46 -7.05
C ALA A 23 -17.18 -0.37 -7.70
N MET A 24 -15.89 -0.33 -7.38
CA MET A 24 -14.86 0.43 -8.11
C MET A 24 -14.79 -0.13 -9.53
N THR A 25 -15.51 0.49 -10.47
CA THR A 25 -15.64 -0.06 -11.83
C THR A 25 -14.42 0.18 -12.71
N GLU A 26 -13.45 1.01 -12.31
CA GLU A 26 -12.12 1.06 -12.95
C GLU A 26 -11.07 1.34 -11.87
N GLN A 27 -10.10 0.44 -11.68
CA GLN A 27 -8.99 0.73 -10.79
C GLN A 27 -8.11 1.79 -11.47
N PRO A 28 -7.87 2.95 -10.84
CA PRO A 28 -7.27 4.10 -11.51
C PRO A 28 -5.85 3.86 -11.98
N TRP A 29 -5.18 2.78 -11.56
CA TRP A 29 -3.85 2.41 -12.02
C TRP A 29 -3.82 1.46 -13.22
N GLN A 30 -4.96 0.96 -13.72
CA GLN A 30 -4.94 0.02 -14.86
C GLN A 30 -4.51 0.64 -16.19
N HIS A 31 -4.52 1.98 -16.30
CA HIS A 31 -4.11 2.69 -17.52
C HIS A 31 -2.59 2.81 -17.70
N TRP A 32 -1.80 2.56 -16.64
CA TRP A 32 -0.33 2.60 -16.73
C TRP A 32 0.20 1.38 -17.48
N ARG A 33 1.19 1.60 -18.33
CA ARG A 33 1.71 0.60 -19.26
C ARG A 33 2.59 -0.42 -18.55
N THR A 34 3.43 0.04 -17.64
CA THR A 34 4.45 -0.78 -16.96
C THR A 34 3.85 -1.51 -15.75
N PRO A 35 3.94 -2.86 -15.66
CA PRO A 35 3.41 -3.62 -14.53
C PRO A 35 3.90 -3.13 -13.15
N GLU A 36 5.19 -2.90 -13.00
CA GLU A 36 5.80 -2.49 -11.74
C GLU A 36 5.34 -1.09 -11.32
N VAL A 37 5.05 -0.21 -12.28
CA VAL A 37 4.46 1.10 -12.01
C VAL A 37 3.00 0.96 -11.59
N ARG A 38 2.25 -0.01 -12.13
CA ARG A 38 0.90 -0.33 -11.63
C ARG A 38 0.94 -0.83 -10.20
N ASP A 39 1.89 -1.69 -9.88
CA ASP A 39 2.06 -2.24 -8.52
C ASP A 39 2.45 -1.13 -7.55
N LEU A 40 3.32 -0.20 -7.96
CA LEU A 40 3.65 0.99 -7.18
C LEU A 40 2.43 1.88 -6.94
N CYS A 41 1.66 2.15 -8.00
CA CYS A 41 0.43 2.93 -7.89
C CYS A 41 -0.56 2.26 -6.93
N TRP A 42 -0.72 0.94 -7.03
CA TRP A 42 -1.56 0.16 -6.14
C TRP A 42 -1.07 0.26 -4.69
N ALA A 43 0.23 0.16 -4.45
CA ALA A 43 0.80 0.25 -3.10
C ALA A 43 0.56 1.62 -2.44
N ILE A 44 0.59 2.71 -3.23
CA ILE A 44 0.37 4.08 -2.75
C ILE A 44 -1.13 4.38 -2.57
N ALA A 45 -1.98 3.90 -3.48
CA ALA A 45 -3.39 4.30 -3.59
C ALA A 45 -4.37 3.36 -2.89
N SER A 46 -3.94 2.15 -2.52
CA SER A 46 -4.83 1.16 -1.93
C SER A 46 -5.42 1.67 -0.61
N PRO A 47 -6.75 1.61 -0.45
CA PRO A 47 -7.35 1.97 0.82
C PRO A 47 -6.92 0.97 1.90
N PRO A 48 -6.79 1.43 3.16
CA PRO A 48 -6.50 0.56 4.30
C PRO A 48 -7.53 -0.58 4.43
N LEU A 49 -7.05 -1.79 4.77
CA LEU A 49 -7.91 -2.96 4.95
C LEU A 49 -8.84 -2.87 6.16
N LEU A 50 -8.42 -2.11 7.17
CA LEU A 50 -9.14 -1.99 8.43
C LEU A 50 -9.47 -0.51 8.70
N PRO A 51 -10.63 -0.22 9.30
CA PRO A 51 -11.02 1.15 9.59
C PRO A 51 -10.16 1.74 10.72
N GLU A 52 -9.99 3.05 10.71
CA GLU A 52 -9.25 3.78 11.75
C GLU A 52 -9.81 3.53 13.16
N THR A 53 -11.11 3.25 13.27
CA THR A 53 -11.81 3.03 14.54
C THR A 53 -11.33 1.82 15.35
N VAL A 54 -10.58 0.89 14.73
CA VAL A 54 -10.00 -0.27 15.42
C VAL A 54 -8.50 -0.11 15.70
N ALA A 55 -7.91 1.04 15.39
CA ALA A 55 -6.51 1.31 15.66
C ALA A 55 -6.23 1.31 17.19
N PRO A 56 -5.12 0.68 17.64
CA PRO A 56 -4.72 0.75 19.05
C PRO A 56 -4.46 2.18 19.51
N ALA A 57 -4.59 2.42 20.82
CA ALA A 57 -4.29 3.72 21.41
C ALA A 57 -2.84 4.14 21.11
N GLY A 58 -2.67 5.36 20.60
CA GLY A 58 -1.35 5.90 20.22
C GLY A 58 -0.83 5.43 18.87
N VAL A 59 -1.59 4.63 18.11
CA VAL A 59 -1.26 4.23 16.75
C VAL A 59 -2.21 4.91 15.77
N ARG A 60 -1.66 5.56 14.75
CA ARG A 60 -2.42 6.14 13.65
C ARG A 60 -2.41 5.17 12.48
N TRP A 61 -3.57 4.77 12.00
CA TRP A 61 -3.69 4.05 10.73
C TRP A 61 -3.96 5.02 9.61
N LEU A 62 -3.44 4.72 8.41
CA LEU A 62 -3.80 5.48 7.24
C LEU A 62 -5.31 5.42 7.03
N THR A 63 -5.86 6.48 6.46
CA THR A 63 -7.25 6.52 6.00
C THR A 63 -7.29 6.39 4.47
N SER A 64 -8.47 6.09 3.90
CA SER A 64 -8.65 6.17 2.46
C SER A 64 -8.37 7.58 1.91
N GLY A 65 -8.62 8.62 2.71
CA GLY A 65 -8.29 10.01 2.37
C GLY A 65 -6.79 10.26 2.29
N ASP A 66 -5.99 9.66 3.18
CA ASP A 66 -4.53 9.71 3.10
C ASP A 66 -4.01 9.04 1.83
N SER A 67 -4.52 7.84 1.53
CA SER A 67 -4.11 7.05 0.35
C SER A 67 -4.43 7.81 -0.95
N ALA A 68 -5.64 8.37 -1.07
CA ALA A 68 -6.03 9.21 -2.19
C ALA A 68 -5.15 10.46 -2.33
N ARG A 69 -4.79 11.09 -1.20
CA ARG A 69 -3.89 12.24 -1.18
C ARG A 69 -2.48 11.88 -1.62
N HIS A 70 -1.91 10.79 -1.12
CA HIS A 70 -0.57 10.32 -1.50
C HIS A 70 -0.51 10.01 -3.00
N PHE A 71 -1.53 9.35 -3.53
CA PHE A 71 -1.63 9.06 -4.96
C PHE A 71 -1.73 10.35 -5.78
N THR A 72 -2.64 11.26 -5.42
CA THR A 72 -2.81 12.55 -6.11
C THR A 72 -1.53 13.37 -6.12
N ALA A 73 -0.85 13.44 -4.97
CA ALA A 73 0.40 14.20 -4.85
C ALA A 73 1.59 13.56 -5.60
N SER A 74 1.46 12.29 -5.99
CA SER A 74 2.48 11.55 -6.74
C SER A 74 2.13 11.39 -8.22
N ALA A 75 0.97 11.86 -8.68
CA ALA A 75 0.41 11.51 -9.99
C ALA A 75 1.32 11.91 -11.17
N ASP A 76 1.84 13.13 -11.19
CA ASP A 76 2.73 13.60 -12.27
C ASP A 76 4.07 12.85 -12.28
N TRP A 77 4.58 12.53 -11.09
CA TRP A 77 5.81 11.75 -10.94
C TRP A 77 5.60 10.31 -11.41
N LEU A 78 4.50 9.67 -11.02
CA LEU A 78 4.10 8.33 -11.51
C LEU A 78 3.93 8.33 -13.04
N ALA A 79 3.40 9.42 -13.62
CA ALA A 79 3.28 9.56 -15.06
C ALA A 79 4.61 9.71 -15.81
N ALA A 80 5.57 10.40 -15.21
CA ALA A 80 6.92 10.45 -15.72
C ALA A 80 7.59 9.07 -15.61
N LEU A 81 7.41 8.40 -14.47
CA LEU A 81 7.97 7.08 -14.21
C LEU A 81 7.41 5.99 -15.13
N ASP A 82 6.12 6.02 -15.48
CA ASP A 82 5.56 5.05 -16.44
C ASP A 82 6.11 5.23 -17.86
N ARG A 83 6.55 6.45 -18.22
CA ARG A 83 7.21 6.71 -19.50
C ARG A 83 8.67 6.27 -19.53
N ASP A 84 9.35 6.32 -18.40
CA ASP A 84 10.74 5.85 -18.22
C ASP A 84 10.87 5.07 -16.90
N PRO A 85 10.49 3.77 -16.89
CA PRO A 85 10.43 2.98 -15.67
C PRO A 85 11.80 2.45 -15.22
N ALA A 86 12.87 2.73 -15.96
CA ALA A 86 14.20 2.19 -15.70
C ALA A 86 14.67 2.38 -14.24
N PRO A 87 14.44 3.53 -13.56
CA PRO A 87 14.82 3.70 -12.16
C PRO A 87 14.10 2.74 -11.21
N LEU A 88 12.80 2.52 -11.42
CA LEU A 88 12.01 1.59 -10.59
C LEU A 88 12.45 0.15 -10.83
N LEU A 89 12.61 -0.24 -12.09
CA LEU A 89 13.05 -1.59 -12.45
C LEU A 89 14.44 -1.91 -11.89
N ALA A 90 15.37 -0.94 -11.97
CA ALA A 90 16.69 -1.08 -11.39
C ALA A 90 16.62 -1.22 -9.87
N HIS A 91 15.79 -0.43 -9.18
CA HIS A 91 15.58 -0.52 -7.74
C HIS A 91 15.04 -1.91 -7.33
N LEU A 92 13.98 -2.37 -8.00
CA LEU A 92 13.37 -3.68 -7.71
C LEU A 92 14.29 -4.86 -8.01
N ALA A 93 15.15 -4.75 -9.03
CA ALA A 93 16.11 -5.80 -9.39
C ALA A 93 17.26 -5.96 -8.38
N HIS A 94 17.59 -4.92 -7.60
CA HIS A 94 18.59 -5.02 -6.54
C HIS A 94 18.07 -5.75 -5.29
N GLU A 95 16.77 -5.95 -5.17
CA GLU A 95 16.21 -6.70 -4.05
C GLU A 95 16.34 -8.21 -4.29
N HIS A 96 17.01 -8.88 -3.35
CA HIS A 96 17.28 -10.32 -3.43
C HIS A 96 16.09 -11.20 -3.01
N ASP A 97 15.05 -10.60 -2.43
CA ASP A 97 13.90 -11.30 -1.87
C ASP A 97 12.64 -11.02 -2.67
N HIS A 98 12.14 -12.05 -3.34
CA HIS A 98 10.94 -12.00 -4.16
C HIS A 98 9.66 -12.40 -3.41
N ARG A 99 9.73 -12.55 -2.08
CA ARG A 99 8.52 -12.70 -1.27
C ARG A 99 7.65 -11.46 -1.41
N LEU A 100 6.34 -11.68 -1.38
CA LEU A 100 5.36 -10.65 -1.66
C LEU A 100 5.43 -9.45 -0.69
N GLY A 101 5.70 -9.71 0.59
CA GLY A 101 5.91 -8.66 1.59
C GLY A 101 7.12 -7.78 1.23
N SER A 102 8.26 -8.41 0.95
CA SER A 102 9.49 -7.71 0.56
C SER A 102 9.35 -6.91 -0.74
N HIS A 103 8.58 -7.42 -1.70
CA HIS A 103 8.26 -6.67 -2.91
C HIS A 103 7.43 -5.42 -2.61
N PHE A 104 6.38 -5.56 -1.80
CA PHE A 104 5.53 -4.44 -1.38
C PHE A 104 6.32 -3.37 -0.60
N GLU A 105 7.14 -3.80 0.36
CA GLU A 105 8.05 -2.92 1.09
C GLU A 105 9.00 -2.19 0.14
N SER A 106 9.56 -2.88 -0.86
CA SER A 106 10.48 -2.26 -1.81
C SER A 106 9.81 -1.20 -2.68
N LEU A 107 8.56 -1.42 -3.12
CA LEU A 107 7.77 -0.42 -3.83
C LEU A 107 7.57 0.84 -2.97
N LEU A 108 7.16 0.66 -1.71
CA LEU A 108 7.00 1.79 -0.79
C LEU A 108 8.32 2.49 -0.51
N ALA A 109 9.42 1.74 -0.34
CA ALA A 109 10.75 2.29 -0.17
C ALA A 109 11.14 3.19 -1.35
N PHE A 110 10.88 2.75 -2.58
CA PHE A 110 11.15 3.54 -3.79
C PHE A 110 10.36 4.87 -3.79
N TRP A 111 9.07 4.81 -3.45
CA TRP A 111 8.24 6.02 -3.35
C TRP A 111 8.69 6.97 -2.23
N LEU A 112 9.04 6.44 -1.05
CA LEU A 112 9.50 7.24 0.09
C LEU A 112 10.91 7.83 -0.13
N ALA A 113 11.73 7.17 -0.95
CA ALA A 113 13.07 7.63 -1.31
C ALA A 113 13.07 8.70 -2.41
N TRP A 114 11.95 8.94 -3.09
CA TRP A 114 11.83 10.01 -4.08
C TRP A 114 12.14 11.37 -3.42
N PRO A 115 13.20 12.10 -3.84
CA PRO A 115 13.66 13.30 -3.13
C PRO A 115 12.63 14.44 -3.06
N ASP A 116 11.82 14.58 -4.12
CA ASP A 116 10.79 15.62 -4.22
C ASP A 116 9.41 15.12 -3.75
N ASN A 117 9.35 13.97 -3.07
CA ASN A 117 8.11 13.48 -2.49
C ASN A 117 7.52 14.56 -1.56
N PRO A 118 6.31 15.06 -1.85
CA PRO A 118 5.74 16.20 -1.14
C PRO A 118 5.14 15.81 0.22
N CYS A 119 4.94 14.51 0.47
CA CYS A 119 4.31 14.01 1.68
C CYS A 119 5.36 13.56 2.69
N HIS A 120 6.34 12.76 2.27
CA HIS A 120 7.27 12.10 3.19
C HIS A 120 8.71 12.11 2.70
N ARG A 121 9.66 11.87 3.61
CA ARG A 121 11.04 11.53 3.28
C ARG A 121 11.44 10.27 4.02
N LEU A 122 11.98 9.29 3.30
CA LEU A 122 12.59 8.11 3.92
C LEU A 122 13.83 8.53 4.73
N LEU A 123 13.84 8.20 6.03
CA LEU A 123 15.00 8.39 6.90
C LEU A 123 15.79 7.09 7.07
N ALA A 124 15.09 5.97 7.23
CA ALA A 124 15.67 4.63 7.29
C ALA A 124 14.62 3.57 6.97
N ARG A 125 15.06 2.38 6.56
CA ARG A 125 14.23 1.18 6.42
C ARG A 125 14.89 -0.01 7.10
N ASN A 126 14.10 -1.00 7.52
CA ASN A 126 14.56 -2.27 8.10
C ASN A 126 15.51 -2.05 9.30
N VAL A 127 15.09 -1.19 10.23
CA VAL A 127 15.92 -0.75 11.36
C VAL A 127 15.80 -1.75 12.51
N ALA A 128 16.80 -2.60 12.65
CA ALA A 128 16.87 -3.55 13.77
C ALA A 128 17.04 -2.82 15.12
N ILE A 129 16.07 -2.98 16.01
CA ILE A 129 16.13 -2.49 17.39
C ILE A 129 16.89 -3.52 18.24
N ARG A 130 18.04 -3.11 18.79
CA ARG A 130 18.88 -3.98 19.61
C ARG A 130 19.08 -3.41 21.01
N ARG A 131 19.05 -4.29 22.02
CA ARG A 131 19.34 -3.96 23.41
C ARG A 131 20.10 -5.11 24.06
N ASP A 132 21.19 -4.81 24.75
CA ASP A 132 22.03 -5.80 25.45
C ASP A 132 22.45 -6.98 24.54
N GLY A 133 22.80 -6.68 23.28
CA GLY A 133 23.20 -7.68 22.28
C GLY A 133 22.07 -8.52 21.71
N ARG A 134 20.80 -8.25 22.06
CA ARG A 134 19.62 -8.96 21.54
C ARG A 134 18.81 -8.08 20.61
N THR A 135 18.30 -8.65 19.52
CA THR A 135 17.31 -7.98 18.67
C THR A 135 15.94 -8.07 19.34
N LEU A 136 15.34 -6.91 19.62
CA LEU A 136 14.01 -6.80 20.21
C LEU A 136 12.91 -6.74 19.15
N GLY A 137 13.26 -6.31 17.95
CA GLY A 137 12.36 -6.15 16.81
C GLY A 137 13.05 -5.44 15.66
N GLU A 138 12.27 -5.12 14.64
CA GLU A 138 12.68 -4.38 13.45
C GLU A 138 11.59 -3.37 13.13
N LEU A 139 11.98 -2.19 12.65
CA LEU A 139 11.07 -1.17 12.14
C LEU A 139 11.12 -1.21 10.62
N ASP A 140 9.98 -1.36 9.94
CA ASP A 140 9.94 -1.40 8.48
C ASP A 140 10.44 -0.07 7.89
N PHE A 141 9.86 1.07 8.31
CA PHE A 141 10.27 2.40 7.87
C PHE A 141 10.30 3.45 8.99
N LEU A 142 11.32 4.28 8.98
CA LEU A 142 11.33 5.59 9.63
C LEU A 142 11.20 6.66 8.55
N VAL A 143 10.18 7.50 8.66
CA VAL A 143 9.90 8.56 7.69
C VAL A 143 9.70 9.88 8.38
N GLU A 144 10.07 10.96 7.71
CA GLU A 144 9.68 12.31 8.11
C GLU A 144 8.37 12.68 7.40
N ASP A 145 7.37 13.11 8.15
CA ASP A 145 6.19 13.79 7.61
C ASP A 145 6.56 15.24 7.27
N ARG A 146 6.70 15.51 5.97
CA ARG A 146 7.08 16.84 5.49
C ARG A 146 5.98 17.89 5.66
N ARG A 147 4.74 17.48 5.92
CA ARG A 147 3.59 18.38 6.04
C ARG A 147 3.49 18.96 7.45
N HIS A 148 3.76 18.13 8.47
CA HIS A 148 3.65 18.54 9.87
C HIS A 148 4.99 18.58 10.62
N GLY A 149 6.09 18.12 10.00
CA GLY A 149 7.45 18.22 10.56
C GLY A 149 7.79 17.19 11.64
N GLY A 150 7.11 16.02 11.63
CA GLY A 150 7.32 14.93 12.59
C GLY A 150 8.09 13.75 12.01
N ILE A 151 8.58 12.87 12.89
CA ILE A 151 9.10 11.56 12.50
C ILE A 151 8.04 10.51 12.83
N GLU A 152 7.71 9.69 11.83
CA GLU A 152 6.78 8.58 11.94
C GLU A 152 7.53 7.27 11.77
N HIS A 153 7.11 6.26 12.53
CA HIS A 153 7.47 4.87 12.30
C HIS A 153 6.29 4.20 11.61
N TRP A 154 6.54 3.60 10.44
CA TRP A 154 5.54 2.85 9.70
C TRP A 154 5.84 1.36 9.80
N GLU A 155 4.80 0.62 10.16
CA GLU A 155 4.71 -0.84 10.05
C GLU A 155 3.75 -1.13 8.90
N VAL A 156 4.15 -1.99 7.96
CA VAL A 156 3.36 -2.25 6.75
C VAL A 156 2.90 -3.70 6.69
N ALA A 157 1.66 -3.89 6.24
CA ALA A 157 1.09 -5.20 6.04
C ALA A 157 0.29 -5.23 4.74
N VAL A 158 0.53 -6.26 3.95
CA VAL A 158 -0.14 -6.45 2.66
C VAL A 158 -0.88 -7.79 2.65
N LYS A 159 -2.09 -7.81 2.10
CA LYS A 159 -2.88 -9.03 1.93
C LYS A 159 -3.51 -9.08 0.55
N PHE A 160 -3.29 -10.19 -0.14
CA PHE A 160 -3.90 -10.53 -1.42
C PHE A 160 -4.91 -11.65 -1.22
N TYR A 161 -5.99 -11.62 -2.00
CA TYR A 161 -7.10 -12.59 -1.95
C TYR A 161 -7.21 -13.34 -3.28
#